data_AF-A0A6P9BND6-F1
#
_entry.id   AF-A0A6P9BND6-F1
#
_cell.length_a   1.000
_cell.length_b   1.000
_cell.length_c   1.000
_cell.angle_alpha   90.00
_cell.angle_beta   90.00
_cell.angle_gamma   90.00
#
_symmetry.space_group_name_H-M   'P 1'
#
loop_
_entity.id
_entity.type
_entity.pdbx_description
1 polymer ?
#
loop_
_entity_poly.entity_id
_entity_poly.type
_entity_poly.pdbx_seq_one_letter_code
_entity_poly.pdbx_strand_id
1 'polypeptide(L)'
;MAYQVCLLAFLCFLPTAHSYIWAWIYTLPGHSANEIASLTDPGPSSSLELMSNVCSPEIDCPLGFFCDLHFEICRPLKQEGEYCRHDTHCASNLTCMFGKCLQMALKGHEGARCHHNEDCSPGFCCARIHGEMVCKKRLILDERCHVPQGGIAFSMNQVCPCLEGLVCRRMQPKREKPFEYQVKKDDWRCQKK
;
A
#
# COMPACT_ATOMS: atom_id res chain seq x y z
N MET A 1 -28.54 -64.99 -10.84
CA MET A 1 -29.34 -64.41 -9.73
C MET A 1 -28.55 -64.21 -8.41
N ALA A 2 -27.27 -64.60 -8.30
CA ALA A 2 -26.48 -64.38 -7.07
C ALA A 2 -25.70 -63.05 -7.05
N TYR A 3 -25.28 -62.55 -8.22
CA TYR A 3 -24.43 -61.35 -8.35
C TYR A 3 -25.17 -60.02 -8.08
N GLN A 4 -26.49 -60.02 -8.24
CA GLN A 4 -27.34 -58.83 -8.08
C GLN A 4 -27.67 -58.53 -6.61
N VAL A 5 -27.55 -59.53 -5.73
CA VAL A 5 -27.80 -59.38 -4.28
C VAL A 5 -26.54 -58.86 -3.56
N CYS A 6 -25.34 -59.21 -4.02
CA CYS A 6 -24.09 -58.71 -3.43
C CYS A 6 -23.83 -57.21 -3.68
N LEU A 7 -24.26 -56.67 -4.83
CA LEU A 7 -24.08 -55.23 -5.13
C LEU A 7 -24.95 -54.32 -4.25
N LEU A 8 -26.13 -54.78 -3.85
CA LEU A 8 -27.02 -54.03 -2.96
C LEU A 8 -26.55 -54.06 -1.50
N ALA A 9 -25.92 -55.16 -1.05
CA ALA A 9 -25.35 -55.25 0.30
C ALA A 9 -24.11 -54.35 0.49
N PHE A 10 -23.34 -54.09 -0.56
CA PHE A 10 -22.14 -53.24 -0.49
C PHE A 10 -22.44 -51.74 -0.40
N LEU A 11 -23.64 -51.31 -0.83
CA LEU A 11 -24.06 -49.90 -0.77
C LEU A 11 -24.61 -49.48 0.61
N CYS A 12 -24.89 -50.42 1.51
CA CYS A 12 -25.39 -50.12 2.85
C CYS A 12 -24.29 -49.89 3.92
N PHE A 13 -23.01 -50.07 3.57
CA PHE A 13 -21.87 -49.92 4.48
C PHE A 13 -20.99 -48.71 4.18
N LEU A 14 -21.47 -47.74 3.40
CA LEU A 14 -20.77 -46.47 3.24
C LEU A 14 -21.06 -45.60 4.48
N PRO A 15 -20.04 -45.28 5.31
CA PRO A 15 -20.25 -44.36 6.42
C PRO A 15 -20.65 -43.01 5.82
N THR A 16 -21.77 -42.47 6.29
CA THR A 16 -22.17 -41.10 6.01
C THR A 16 -21.13 -40.18 6.63
N ALA A 17 -20.16 -39.76 5.83
CA ALA A 17 -19.21 -38.72 6.22
C ALA A 17 -20.00 -37.42 6.36
N HIS A 18 -20.31 -37.03 7.59
CA HIS A 18 -20.81 -35.69 7.87
C HIS A 18 -19.66 -34.71 7.60
N SER A 19 -19.64 -34.11 6.42
CA SER A 19 -18.79 -32.97 6.13
C SER A 19 -19.40 -31.74 6.78
N TYR A 20 -18.85 -31.30 7.91
CA TYR A 20 -19.18 -30.00 8.47
C TYR A 20 -18.39 -28.93 7.72
N ILE A 21 -19.08 -28.15 6.87
CA ILE A 21 -18.51 -26.93 6.31
C ILE A 21 -18.57 -25.88 7.41
N TRP A 22 -17.45 -25.64 8.09
CA TRP A 22 -17.32 -24.49 8.98
C TRP A 22 -17.17 -23.23 8.12
N ALA A 23 -18.29 -22.61 7.78
CA ALA A 23 -18.28 -21.29 7.18
C ALA A 23 -17.87 -20.26 8.24
N TRP A 24 -16.57 -19.99 8.34
CA TRP A 24 -16.07 -18.77 9.01
C TRP A 24 -16.27 -17.59 8.05
N ILE A 25 -17.52 -17.32 7.71
CA ILE A 25 -17.94 -16.13 6.96
C ILE A 25 -17.99 -14.98 7.97
N TYR A 26 -16.97 -14.15 7.91
CA TYR A 26 -16.93 -12.74 8.31
C TYR A 26 -17.52 -12.37 9.68
N THR A 27 -16.70 -12.48 10.73
CA THR A 27 -16.76 -11.51 11.84
C THR A 27 -16.17 -10.19 11.35
N LEU A 28 -16.96 -9.43 10.59
CA LEU A 28 -16.75 -7.98 10.54
C LEU A 28 -16.99 -7.47 11.96
N PRO A 29 -16.09 -6.66 12.56
CA PRO A 29 -16.39 -6.00 13.82
C PRO A 29 -17.65 -5.16 13.60
N GLY A 30 -18.71 -5.51 14.33
CA GLY A 30 -19.93 -4.72 14.35
C GLY A 30 -19.60 -3.33 14.87
N HIS A 31 -19.51 -2.36 13.97
CA HIS A 31 -19.74 -0.98 14.35
C HIS A 31 -21.16 -0.90 14.92
N SER A 32 -21.25 -0.45 16.16
CA SER A 32 -22.49 -0.26 16.90
C SER A 32 -23.48 0.57 16.07
N ALA A 33 -24.58 -0.04 15.67
CA ALA A 33 -25.73 0.61 15.04
C ALA A 33 -26.56 1.40 16.08
N ASN A 34 -25.90 2.18 16.93
CA ASN A 34 -26.55 3.10 17.86
C ASN A 34 -26.18 4.53 17.48
N GLU A 35 -26.66 4.99 16.33
CA GLU A 35 -26.81 6.42 16.04
C GLU A 35 -27.84 6.70 14.93
N ILE A 36 -28.84 5.81 14.78
CA ILE A 36 -30.00 6.03 13.91
C ILE A 36 -31.26 5.98 14.77
N ALA A 37 -31.40 6.97 15.66
CA ALA A 37 -32.67 7.34 16.29
C ALA A 37 -32.53 8.69 16.99
N SER A 38 -32.42 9.77 16.21
CA SER A 38 -32.93 11.06 16.65
C SER A 38 -33.47 11.81 15.42
N LEU A 39 -34.59 11.30 14.90
CA LEU A 39 -35.52 12.12 14.13
C LEU A 39 -36.26 12.99 15.14
N THR A 40 -35.62 14.09 15.54
CA THR A 40 -36.35 15.24 16.09
C THR A 40 -36.20 16.35 15.06
N ASP A 41 -37.33 16.67 14.42
CA ASP A 41 -37.53 17.78 13.50
C ASP A 41 -36.90 19.09 14.02
N PRO A 42 -36.17 19.83 13.18
CA PRO A 42 -36.16 21.28 13.25
C PRO A 42 -36.80 21.85 11.98
N GLY A 43 -37.57 22.93 12.17
CA GLY A 43 -38.43 23.55 11.15
C GLY A 43 -37.73 24.11 9.91
N PRO A 44 -38.45 24.89 9.08
CA PRO A 44 -38.09 25.16 7.71
C PRO A 44 -36.93 26.16 7.63
N SER A 45 -35.70 25.65 7.55
CA SER A 45 -34.50 26.44 7.24
C SER A 45 -33.44 25.63 6.49
N SER A 46 -33.85 24.70 5.62
CA SER A 46 -32.98 23.64 5.07
C SER A 46 -32.55 23.83 3.61
N SER A 47 -32.63 25.02 3.03
CA SER A 47 -32.21 25.26 1.63
C SER A 47 -30.82 25.88 1.49
N LEU A 48 -30.25 26.45 2.55
CA LEU A 48 -28.94 27.11 2.51
C LEU A 48 -27.78 26.23 2.99
N GLU A 49 -28.02 25.32 3.95
CA GLU A 49 -26.96 24.42 4.46
C GLU A 49 -26.71 23.20 3.55
N LEU A 50 -27.70 22.80 2.75
CA LEU A 50 -27.53 21.67 1.82
C LEU A 50 -26.66 22.04 0.61
N MET A 51 -26.66 23.32 0.20
CA MET A 51 -25.83 23.83 -0.90
C MET A 51 -24.34 23.97 -0.52
N SER A 52 -24.02 24.04 0.77
CA SER A 52 -22.63 24.17 1.26
C SER A 52 -21.87 22.85 1.29
N ASN A 53 -22.55 21.74 1.00
CA ASN A 53 -21.97 20.40 1.07
C ASN A 53 -21.63 19.85 -0.31
N VAL A 54 -22.06 20.52 -1.39
CA VAL A 54 -21.81 20.10 -2.78
C VAL A 54 -20.67 20.94 -3.34
N CYS A 55 -19.80 20.31 -4.12
CA CYS A 55 -18.65 20.96 -4.73
C CYS A 55 -18.40 20.44 -6.14
N SER A 56 -17.69 21.25 -6.93
CA SER A 56 -17.34 20.95 -8.31
C SER A 56 -16.01 21.63 -8.65
N PRO A 57 -15.43 21.44 -9.85
CA PRO A 57 -14.23 22.17 -10.25
C PRO A 57 -14.37 23.70 -10.25
N GLU A 58 -15.60 24.21 -10.24
CA GLU A 58 -15.92 25.66 -10.22
C GLU A 58 -16.36 26.16 -8.84
N ILE A 59 -16.72 25.24 -7.94
CA ILE A 59 -17.30 25.53 -6.63
C ILE A 59 -16.40 24.91 -5.56
N ASP A 60 -15.60 25.76 -4.93
CA ASP A 60 -14.69 25.35 -3.85
C ASP A 60 -15.43 25.07 -2.55
N CYS A 61 -14.89 24.13 -1.77
CA CYS A 61 -15.35 23.84 -0.42
C CYS A 61 -14.89 24.92 0.58
N PRO A 62 -15.59 25.08 1.71
CA PRO A 62 -15.15 25.95 2.79
C PRO A 62 -13.79 25.52 3.37
N LEU A 63 -13.11 26.44 4.07
CA LEU A 63 -11.84 26.17 4.74
C LEU A 63 -11.95 24.96 5.68
N GLY A 64 -10.95 24.08 5.62
CA GLY A 64 -10.95 22.84 6.42
C GLY A 64 -11.63 21.65 5.73
N PHE A 65 -12.13 21.83 4.50
CA PHE A 65 -12.75 20.79 3.70
C PHE A 65 -12.06 20.67 2.33
N PHE A 66 -12.13 19.48 1.74
CA PHE A 66 -11.74 19.22 0.36
C PHE A 66 -12.95 18.71 -0.43
N CYS A 67 -12.91 18.94 -1.75
CA CYS A 67 -13.94 18.42 -2.63
C CYS A 67 -13.64 16.97 -3.03
N ASP A 68 -14.49 16.03 -2.62
CA ASP A 68 -14.47 14.66 -3.13
C ASP A 68 -15.19 14.64 -4.49
N LEU A 69 -14.47 14.96 -5.56
CA LEU A 69 -15.00 15.07 -6.92
C LEU A 69 -15.71 13.82 -7.42
N HIS A 70 -15.46 12.65 -6.82
CA HIS A 70 -16.18 11.43 -7.19
C HIS A 70 -17.65 11.45 -6.71
N PHE A 71 -17.90 12.06 -5.56
CA PHE A 71 -19.24 12.19 -4.98
C PHE A 71 -19.76 13.62 -5.03
N GLU A 72 -18.97 14.58 -5.54
CA GLU A 72 -19.28 16.01 -5.60
C GLU A 72 -19.66 16.59 -4.23
N ILE A 73 -19.03 16.10 -3.15
CA ILE A 73 -19.35 16.48 -1.78
C ILE A 73 -18.11 16.99 -1.04
N CYS A 74 -18.28 18.07 -0.28
CA CYS A 74 -17.27 18.58 0.63
C CYS A 74 -17.07 17.64 1.81
N ARG A 75 -15.84 17.19 2.02
CA ARG A 75 -15.44 16.34 3.14
C ARG A 75 -14.34 17.02 3.96
N PRO A 76 -14.28 16.78 5.29
CA PRO A 76 -13.25 17.39 6.12
C PRO A 76 -11.85 16.92 5.69
N LEU A 77 -10.87 17.82 5.81
CA LEU A 77 -9.46 17.51 5.55
C LEU A 77 -8.97 16.39 6.47
N LYS A 78 -8.14 15.52 5.88
CA LYS A 78 -7.56 14.34 6.48
C LYS A 78 -6.36 14.67 7.35
N GLN A 79 -6.33 14.11 8.55
CA GLN A 79 -5.24 14.22 9.51
C GLN A 79 -4.13 13.20 9.20
N GLU A 80 -3.01 13.31 9.91
CA GLU A 80 -1.87 12.42 9.73
C GLU A 80 -2.26 10.95 9.96
N GLY A 81 -1.84 10.07 9.04
CA GLY A 81 -2.11 8.63 9.05
C GLY A 81 -3.45 8.21 8.42
N GLU A 82 -4.37 9.15 8.16
CA GLU A 82 -5.62 8.86 7.45
C GLU A 82 -5.39 8.57 5.96
N TYR A 83 -6.27 7.76 5.37
CA TYR A 83 -6.21 7.44 3.95
C TYR A 83 -6.58 8.63 3.07
N CYS A 84 -5.81 8.83 2.01
CA CYS A 84 -5.96 9.92 1.05
C CYS A 84 -5.74 9.43 -0.39
N ARG A 85 -6.18 10.24 -1.35
CA ARG A 85 -5.95 10.00 -2.79
C ARG A 85 -5.12 11.11 -3.43
N HIS A 86 -5.28 12.34 -2.95
CA HIS A 86 -4.55 13.52 -3.41
C HIS A 86 -4.07 14.35 -2.22
N ASP A 87 -3.03 15.17 -2.44
CA ASP A 87 -2.49 16.07 -1.42
C ASP A 87 -3.55 17.03 -0.87
N THR A 88 -4.46 17.50 -1.72
CA THR A 88 -5.55 18.41 -1.36
C THR A 88 -6.54 17.82 -0.36
N HIS A 89 -6.51 16.50 -0.16
CA HIS A 89 -7.36 15.85 0.84
C HIS A 89 -6.79 16.02 2.25
N CYS A 90 -5.49 16.28 2.38
CA CYS A 90 -4.80 16.33 3.67
C CYS A 90 -4.81 17.74 4.28
N ALA A 91 -4.76 17.81 5.61
CA ALA A 91 -4.60 19.05 6.33
C ALA A 91 -3.28 19.77 5.98
N SER A 92 -3.14 21.03 6.40
CA SER A 92 -1.94 21.82 6.15
C SER A 92 -0.67 21.12 6.65
N ASN A 93 0.42 21.25 5.89
CA ASN A 93 1.72 20.60 6.11
C ASN A 93 1.75 19.06 5.98
N LEU A 94 0.65 18.46 5.53
CA LEU A 94 0.59 17.05 5.19
C LEU A 94 0.54 16.87 3.67
N THR A 95 1.02 15.73 3.21
CA THR A 95 0.99 15.32 1.81
C THR A 95 0.52 13.87 1.72
N CYS A 96 -0.20 13.55 0.66
CA CYS A 96 -0.68 12.21 0.41
C CYS A 96 0.45 11.35 -0.17
N MET A 97 1.03 10.51 0.68
CA MET A 97 2.17 9.66 0.35
C MET A 97 1.83 8.22 0.69
N PHE A 98 2.00 7.32 -0.28
CA PHE A 98 1.68 5.89 -0.12
C PHE A 98 0.22 5.63 0.31
N GLY A 99 -0.69 6.51 -0.12
CA GLY A 99 -2.13 6.44 0.19
C GLY A 99 -2.52 6.94 1.58
N LYS A 100 -1.61 7.58 2.33
CA LYS A 100 -1.89 8.18 3.65
C LYS A 100 -1.36 9.60 3.74
N CYS A 101 -2.02 10.43 4.53
CA CYS A 101 -1.52 11.78 4.84
C CYS A 101 -0.32 11.65 5.78
N LEU A 102 0.85 12.10 5.32
CA LEU A 102 2.09 12.07 6.07
C LEU A 102 2.69 13.48 6.13
N GLN A 103 3.56 13.72 7.12
CA GLN A 103 4.33 14.95 7.18
C GLN A 103 5.15 15.15 5.90
N MET A 104 5.18 16.39 5.43
CA MET A 104 6.01 16.75 4.28
C MET A 104 7.49 16.51 4.60
N ALA A 105 8.13 15.65 3.82
CA ALA A 105 9.57 15.43 3.91
C ALA A 105 10.35 16.66 3.43
N LEU A 106 11.49 16.93 4.05
CA LEU A 106 12.37 18.03 3.67
C LEU A 106 12.85 17.84 2.23
N LYS A 107 12.71 18.88 1.40
CA LYS A 107 13.06 18.83 -0.03
C LYS A 107 14.48 18.27 -0.23
N GLY A 108 14.60 17.33 -1.17
CA GLY A 108 15.84 16.64 -1.54
C GLY A 108 16.35 15.59 -0.55
N HIS A 109 15.72 15.44 0.61
CA HIS A 109 16.10 14.44 1.61
C HIS A 109 15.20 13.20 1.54
N GLU A 110 15.49 12.21 2.37
CA GLU A 110 14.77 10.93 2.39
C GLU A 110 13.25 11.10 2.44
N GLY A 111 12.55 10.49 1.49
CA GLY A 111 11.09 10.52 1.39
C GLY A 111 10.51 11.74 0.68
N ALA A 112 11.30 12.75 0.33
CA ALA A 112 10.82 13.89 -0.46
C ALA A 112 10.52 13.49 -1.90
N ARG A 113 9.44 14.02 -2.49
CA ARG A 113 9.12 13.77 -3.90
C ARG A 113 10.20 14.33 -4.83
N CYS A 114 10.46 13.61 -5.91
CA CYS A 114 11.42 13.98 -6.93
C CYS A 114 10.94 13.53 -8.31
N HIS A 115 11.46 14.17 -9.35
CA HIS A 115 11.32 13.73 -10.74
C HIS A 115 12.65 13.23 -11.29
N HIS A 116 13.75 13.87 -10.88
CA HIS A 116 15.10 13.54 -11.33
C HIS A 116 16.08 13.47 -10.15
N ASN A 117 17.28 12.95 -10.39
CA ASN A 117 18.28 12.78 -9.33
C ASN A 117 18.77 14.12 -8.79
N GLU A 118 18.70 15.19 -9.58
CA GLU A 118 19.11 16.55 -9.27
C GLU A 118 18.17 17.22 -8.25
N ASP A 119 16.94 16.72 -8.11
CA ASP A 119 16.01 17.17 -7.08
C ASP A 119 16.44 16.71 -5.68
N CYS A 120 17.32 15.70 -5.62
CA CYS A 120 17.80 15.09 -4.40
C CYS A 120 19.16 15.62 -3.97
N SER A 121 19.38 15.70 -2.66
CA SER A 121 20.66 16.12 -2.08
C SER A 121 21.78 15.09 -2.38
N PRO A 122 23.07 15.50 -2.28
CA PRO A 122 24.19 14.58 -2.44
C PRO A 122 24.05 13.35 -1.53
N GLY A 123 24.32 12.17 -2.08
CA GLY A 123 24.13 10.89 -1.36
C GLY A 123 22.72 10.30 -1.46
N PHE A 124 21.77 10.97 -2.11
CA PHE A 124 20.44 10.45 -2.42
C PHE A 124 20.26 10.22 -3.93
N CYS A 125 19.26 9.45 -4.31
CA CYS A 125 18.83 9.25 -5.69
C CYS A 125 17.31 9.34 -5.78
N CYS A 126 16.78 9.70 -6.94
CA CYS A 126 15.35 9.67 -7.19
C CYS A 126 14.94 8.26 -7.61
N ALA A 127 14.16 7.59 -6.76
CA ALA A 127 13.75 6.20 -6.96
C ALA A 127 12.29 5.98 -6.56
N ARG A 128 11.63 5.05 -7.24
CA ARG A 128 10.27 4.67 -6.90
C ARG A 128 10.19 3.81 -5.64
N ILE A 129 9.28 4.15 -4.75
CA ILE A 129 8.90 3.36 -3.58
C ILE A 129 7.38 3.24 -3.57
N HIS A 130 6.84 2.02 -3.57
CA HIS A 130 5.39 1.76 -3.57
C HIS A 130 4.61 2.55 -4.64
N GLY A 131 5.21 2.78 -5.82
CA GLY A 131 4.60 3.57 -6.89
C GLY A 131 5.00 5.05 -6.93
N GLU A 132 5.44 5.63 -5.82
CA GLU A 132 5.77 7.06 -5.70
C GLU A 132 7.25 7.35 -5.94
N MET A 133 7.57 8.43 -6.67
CA MET A 133 8.95 8.86 -6.91
C MET A 133 9.46 9.70 -5.75
N VAL A 134 10.47 9.20 -5.03
CA VAL A 134 11.02 9.86 -3.84
C VAL A 134 12.54 9.79 -3.78
N CYS A 135 13.14 10.75 -3.08
CA CYS A 135 14.55 10.73 -2.75
C CYS A 135 14.83 9.62 -1.74
N LYS A 136 15.71 8.70 -2.12
CA LYS A 136 16.15 7.55 -1.31
C LYS A 136 17.66 7.57 -1.20
N LYS A 137 18.21 7.08 -0.09
CA LYS A 137 19.67 7.00 0.10
C LYS A 137 20.33 6.13 -0.97
N ARG A 138 21.48 6.59 -1.48
CA ARG A 138 22.38 5.76 -2.29
C ARG A 138 23.01 4.69 -1.42
N LEU A 139 23.29 3.54 -2.03
CA LEU A 139 23.73 2.36 -1.28
C LEU A 139 25.18 2.47 -0.85
N ILE A 140 25.46 2.22 0.42
CA ILE A 140 26.82 2.25 0.99
C ILE A 140 27.53 0.91 0.79
N LEU A 141 28.78 0.81 1.25
CA LEU A 141 29.60 -0.41 1.14
C LEU A 141 28.86 -1.63 1.72
N ASP A 142 28.96 -2.77 1.03
CA ASP A 142 28.35 -4.06 1.39
C ASP A 142 26.80 -4.09 1.44
N GLU A 143 26.11 -3.01 1.10
CA GLU A 143 24.65 -3.04 0.94
C GLU A 143 24.23 -3.78 -0.33
N ARG A 144 23.05 -4.42 -0.27
CA ARG A 144 22.51 -5.20 -1.39
C ARG A 144 22.04 -4.27 -2.50
N CYS A 145 22.57 -4.47 -3.69
CA CYS A 145 22.31 -3.64 -4.87
C CYS A 145 21.67 -4.43 -6.02
N HIS A 146 21.13 -5.62 -5.75
CA HIS A 146 20.52 -6.45 -6.77
C HIS A 146 19.30 -5.75 -7.39
N VAL A 147 19.31 -5.61 -8.72
CA VAL A 147 18.20 -5.10 -9.50
C VAL A 147 17.54 -6.27 -10.24
N PRO A 148 16.23 -6.51 -10.05
CA PRO A 148 15.51 -7.52 -10.82
C PRO A 148 15.58 -7.22 -12.32
N GLN A 149 15.57 -8.26 -13.15
CA GLN A 149 15.61 -8.08 -14.63
C GLN A 149 14.35 -7.36 -15.17
N GLY A 150 13.27 -7.29 -14.40
CA GLY A 150 12.04 -6.58 -14.77
C GLY A 150 10.82 -7.04 -13.96
N GLY A 151 9.63 -6.79 -14.52
CA GLY A 151 8.35 -7.16 -13.93
C GLY A 151 7.86 -6.22 -12.82
N ILE A 152 6.76 -6.61 -12.17
CA ILE A 152 6.10 -5.81 -11.11
C ILE A 152 7.02 -5.48 -9.93
N ALA A 153 8.00 -6.36 -9.66
CA ALA A 153 8.98 -6.16 -8.60
C ALA A 153 9.91 -4.97 -8.88
N PHE A 154 10.24 -4.72 -10.15
CA PHE A 154 11.06 -3.58 -10.57
C PHE A 154 10.21 -2.31 -10.80
N SER A 155 8.98 -2.45 -11.32
CA SER A 155 8.15 -1.30 -11.64
C SER A 155 7.62 -0.58 -10.41
N MET A 156 7.41 -1.28 -9.29
CA MET A 156 6.87 -0.71 -8.05
C MET A 156 7.96 -0.16 -7.12
N ASN A 157 9.12 -0.82 -7.05
CA ASN A 157 10.21 -0.46 -6.16
C ASN A 157 11.55 -0.46 -6.90
N GLN A 158 12.19 0.70 -6.93
CA GLN A 158 13.50 0.87 -7.53
C GLN A 158 14.60 0.89 -6.46
N VAL A 159 15.75 0.35 -6.84
CA VAL A 159 16.96 0.32 -6.00
C VAL A 159 17.86 1.47 -6.45
N CYS A 160 18.31 2.30 -5.51
CA CYS A 160 19.28 3.36 -5.82
C CYS A 160 20.62 2.75 -6.25
N PRO A 161 21.38 3.45 -7.09
CA PRO A 161 22.76 3.06 -7.36
C PRO A 161 23.60 3.14 -6.07
N CYS A 162 24.73 2.43 -6.08
CA CYS A 162 25.74 2.60 -5.05
C CYS A 162 26.24 4.04 -4.98
N LEU A 163 26.74 4.43 -3.81
CA LEU A 163 27.38 5.71 -3.59
C LEU A 163 28.57 5.90 -4.55
N GLU A 164 28.94 7.15 -4.78
CA GLU A 164 30.08 7.47 -5.63
C GLU A 164 31.37 6.76 -5.18
N GLY A 165 32.14 6.24 -6.13
CA GLY A 165 33.32 5.40 -5.86
C GLY A 165 33.01 3.91 -5.60
N LEU A 166 31.74 3.51 -5.54
CA LEU A 166 31.32 2.12 -5.41
C LEU A 166 30.71 1.58 -6.72
N VAL A 167 30.72 0.26 -6.85
CA VAL A 167 30.12 -0.49 -7.97
C VAL A 167 29.42 -1.74 -7.45
N CYS A 168 28.25 -2.04 -8.02
CA CYS A 168 27.50 -3.24 -7.68
C CYS A 168 28.16 -4.48 -8.30
N ARG A 169 28.65 -5.41 -7.47
CA ARG A 169 29.31 -6.64 -7.91
C ARG A 169 28.71 -7.85 -7.18
N ARG A 170 28.74 -9.02 -7.83
CA ARG A 170 28.33 -10.29 -7.22
C ARG A 170 29.36 -10.70 -6.19
N MET A 171 28.91 -11.02 -4.98
CA MET A 171 29.76 -11.59 -3.93
C MET A 171 30.19 -12.99 -4.33
N GLN A 172 31.49 -13.28 -4.21
CA GLN A 172 31.94 -14.66 -4.26
C GLN A 172 31.55 -15.37 -2.97
N PRO A 173 31.01 -16.59 -3.03
CA PRO A 173 30.71 -17.35 -1.83
C PRO A 173 32.01 -17.62 -1.07
N LYS A 174 32.09 -17.17 0.19
CA LYS A 174 33.15 -17.63 1.10
C LYS A 174 32.92 -19.13 1.34
N ARG A 175 33.89 -19.96 0.93
CA ARG A 175 33.81 -21.43 1.02
C ARG A 175 33.72 -21.85 2.49
N GLU A 176 32.96 -22.94 2.70
CA GLU A 176 32.71 -23.70 3.95
C GLU A 176 31.54 -23.23 4.83
N LYS A 177 30.32 -23.57 4.39
CA LYS A 177 29.22 -23.98 5.28
C LYS A 177 28.59 -25.25 4.73
N PRO A 178 28.18 -26.21 5.59
CA PRO A 178 27.58 -27.47 5.17
C PRO A 178 26.35 -27.23 4.28
N PHE A 179 26.16 -28.15 3.34
CA PHE A 179 25.23 -28.07 2.21
C PHE A 179 23.77 -28.00 2.68
N GLU A 180 23.29 -26.79 2.96
CA GLU A 180 21.87 -26.50 3.06
C GLU A 180 21.36 -26.18 1.65
N TYR A 181 20.22 -26.75 1.26
CA TYR A 181 19.57 -26.47 -0.03
C TYR A 181 19.05 -25.02 -0.03
N GLN A 182 19.97 -24.08 -0.16
CA GLN A 182 19.69 -22.67 -0.36
C GLN A 182 19.73 -22.46 -1.87
N VAL A 183 18.58 -22.21 -2.47
CA VAL A 183 18.48 -21.69 -3.85
C VAL A 183 19.51 -20.57 -3.96
N LYS A 184 20.51 -20.71 -4.86
CA LYS A 184 21.61 -19.75 -5.04
C LYS A 184 21.00 -18.37 -5.30
N LYS A 185 20.83 -17.58 -4.23
CA LYS A 185 20.38 -16.20 -4.32
C LYS A 185 21.61 -15.39 -4.66
N ASP A 186 21.59 -14.79 -5.83
CA ASP A 186 22.68 -13.95 -6.29
C ASP A 186 22.85 -12.77 -5.32
N ASP A 187 23.89 -12.83 -4.50
CA ASP A 187 24.16 -11.79 -3.52
C ASP A 187 25.00 -10.69 -4.17
N TRP A 188 24.33 -9.66 -4.69
CA TRP A 188 24.97 -8.49 -5.29
C TRP A 188 25.12 -7.40 -4.25
N ARG A 189 26.34 -6.87 -4.09
CA ARG A 189 26.65 -5.84 -3.10
C ARG A 189 27.52 -4.73 -3.66
N CYS A 190 27.41 -3.54 -3.07
CA CYS A 190 28.26 -2.41 -3.40
C CYS A 190 29.68 -2.64 -2.88
N GLN A 191 30.65 -2.60 -3.79
CA GLN A 191 32.09 -2.78 -3.51
C GLN A 191 32.86 -1.56 -4.02
N LYS A 192 34.07 -1.34 -3.49
CA LYS A 192 34.98 -0.31 -4.04
C LYS A 192 35.27 -0.63 -5.52
N LYS A 193 35.26 0.41 -6.35
CA LYS A 193 35.66 0.31 -7.76
C LYS A 193 37.03 -0.36 -7.90
#